data_AF-A0A3D5WIJ9-F1
#
_entry.id   AF-A0A3D5WIJ9-F1
#
_cell.length_a   1.000
_cell.length_b   1.000
_cell.length_c   1.000
_cell.angle_alpha   90.00
_cell.angle_beta   90.00
_cell.angle_gamma   90.00
#
_symmetry.space_group_name_H-M   'P 1'
#
loop_
_entity.id
_entity.type
_entity.pdbx_description
1 polymer ?
#
loop_
_entity_poly.entity_id
_entity_poly.type
_entity_poly.pdbx_seq_one_letter_code
_entity_poly.pdbx_strand_id
1 'polypeptide(L)' 'RLAPNGRLFLEIGCEQAAAVAEILQKQGYREVQVFQDLAGKDRIVQCIV' A
#
# COMPACT_ATOMS: atom_id res chain seq x y z
N ARG A 1 -9.73 12.72 5.10
CA ARG A 1 -9.87 12.57 3.63
C ARG A 1 -8.63 13.17 2.98
N LEU A 2 -7.97 12.45 2.08
CA LEU A 2 -6.80 12.98 1.37
C LEU A 2 -7.24 14.01 0.32
N ALA A 3 -6.32 14.90 -0.06
CA ALA A 3 -6.51 15.77 -1.23
C ALA A 3 -6.65 14.93 -2.50
N PRO A 4 -7.29 15.45 -3.57
CA PRO A 4 -7.34 14.76 -4.87
C PRO A 4 -5.93 14.35 -5.32
N ASN A 5 -5.78 13.10 -5.78
CA ASN A 5 -4.48 12.51 -6.17
C ASN A 5 -3.45 12.42 -5.02
N GLY A 6 -3.89 12.52 -3.77
CA GLY A 6 -3.07 12.29 -2.60
C GLY A 6 -2.56 10.85 -2.55
N ARG A 7 -1.32 10.68 -2.10
CA ARG A 7 -0.67 9.37 -1.95
C ARG A 7 -0.69 8.93 -0.50
N LEU A 8 -0.82 7.63 -0.29
CA LEU A 8 -0.69 6.98 1.01
C LEU A 8 0.47 5.99 0.94
N PHE A 9 1.29 5.98 1.99
CA PHE A 9 2.37 5.02 2.18
C PHE A 9 2.21 4.40 3.56
N LEU A 10 2.12 3.07 3.62
CA LEU A 10 1.93 2.33 4.86
C LEU A 10 3.08 1.36 5.04
N GLU A 11 3.71 1.39 6.21
CA GLU A 11 4.59 0.30 6.64
C GLU A 11 3.75 -0.90 7.08
N ILE A 12 4.21 -2.09 6.71
CA ILE A 12 3.53 -3.36 6.95
C ILE A 12 4.50 -4.44 7.44
N GLY A 13 3.95 -5.45 8.11
CA GLY A 13 4.61 -6.74 8.28
C GLY A 13 4.78 -7.44 6.93
N CYS A 14 5.82 -8.26 6.78
CA CYS A 14 6.21 -8.84 5.49
C CYS A 14 5.21 -9.81 4.87
N GLU A 15 4.21 -10.27 5.62
CA GLU A 15 3.15 -11.15 5.12
C GLU A 15 1.82 -10.40 4.88
N GLN A 16 1.78 -9.10 5.18
CA GLN A 16 0.54 -8.32 5.20
C GLN A 16 0.23 -7.62 3.88
N ALA A 17 1.14 -7.66 2.90
CA ALA A 17 1.02 -6.90 1.65
C ALA A 17 -0.29 -7.18 0.90
N ALA A 18 -0.63 -8.47 0.72
CA ALA A 18 -1.85 -8.86 0.02
C ALA A 18 -3.12 -8.38 0.73
N ALA A 19 -3.21 -8.58 2.05
CA ALA A 19 -4.37 -8.18 2.83
C ALA A 19 -4.57 -6.65 2.84
N VAL A 20 -3.49 -5.89 3.01
CA VAL A 20 -3.55 -4.42 2.99
C VAL A 20 -3.91 -3.90 1.59
N ALA A 21 -3.34 -4.48 0.53
CA ALA A 21 -3.67 -4.12 -0.84
C ALA A 21 -5.16 -4.33 -1.13
N GLU A 22 -5.74 -5.46 -0.70
CA GLU A 22 -7.17 -5.75 -0.87
C GLU A 22 -8.05 -4.74 -0.13
N ILE A 23 -7.67 -4.36 1.11
CA ILE A 23 -8.39 -3.33 1.88
C ILE A 23 -8.37 -2.00 1.13
N LEU A 24 -7.21 -1.57 0.63
CA LEU A 24 -7.07 -0.30 -0.09
C LEU A 24 -7.90 -0.28 -1.37
N GLN A 25 -7.88 -1.37 -2.15
CA GLN A 25 -8.69 -1.50 -3.36
C GLN A 25 -10.19 -1.43 -3.04
N LYS A 26 -10.66 -2.13 -2.00
CA LYS A 26 -12.07 -2.09 -1.56
C LYS A 26 -12.50 -0.69 -1.09
N GLN A 27 -11.57 0.11 -0.57
CA GLN A 27 -11.81 1.50 -0.17
C GLN A 27 -11.73 2.49 -1.35
N GLY A 28 -11.48 2.01 -2.57
CA GLY A 28 -11.45 2.83 -3.78
C GLY A 28 -10.09 3.47 -4.09
N TYR A 29 -9.04 3.11 -3.35
CA TYR A 29 -7.68 3.53 -3.72
C TYR A 29 -7.19 2.78 -4.95
N ARG A 30 -6.41 3.47 -5.76
CA ARG A 30 -5.91 3.01 -7.06
C ARG A 30 -4.38 2.91 -7.02
N GLU A 31 -3.81 2.30 -8.06
CA GLU A 31 -2.36 2.18 -8.25
C GLU A 31 -1.64 1.59 -7.03
N VAL A 32 -2.19 0.52 -6.46
CA VAL A 32 -1.61 -0.14 -5.30
C VAL A 32 -0.30 -0.83 -5.71
N GLN A 33 0.79 -0.51 -5.02
CA GLN A 33 2.12 -1.10 -5.25
C GLN A 33 2.75 -1.53 -3.93
N VAL A 34 3.57 -2.58 -3.98
CA VAL A 34 4.32 -3.12 -2.85
C VAL A 34 5.80 -2.91 -3.09
N PHE A 35 6.52 -2.43 -2.08
CA PHE A 35 7.96 -2.26 -2.09
C PHE A 35 8.61 -3.11 -1.01
N GLN A 36 9.75 -3.70 -1.38
CA GLN A 36 10.55 -4.53 -0.50
C GLN A 36 11.70 -3.73 0.12
N ASP A 37 12.14 -4.16 1.29
CA ASP A 37 13.41 -3.71 1.86
C ASP A 37 14.62 -4.37 1.17
N LEU A 38 15.83 -4.02 1.63
CA LEU A 38 17.08 -4.60 1.11
C LEU A 38 17.23 -6.11 1.39
N ALA A 39 16.42 -6.67 2.30
CA ALA A 39 16.37 -8.09 2.59
C ALA A 39 15.31 -8.82 1.75
N GLY A 40 14.64 -8.13 0.81
CA GLY A 40 13.62 -8.71 -0.07
C GLY A 40 12.30 -8.97 0.63
N LYS A 41 12.05 -8.37 1.80
CA LYS A 41 10.78 -8.51 2.51
C LYS A 41 9.86 -7.37 2.14
N ASP A 42 8.58 -7.67 1.89
CA ASP A 42 7.56 -6.65 1.69
C ASP A 42 7.49 -5.74 2.92
N ARG A 43 7.56 -4.42 2.71
CA ARG A 43 7.56 -3.46 3.82
C ARG A 43 6.67 -2.29 3.62
N ILE A 44 6.52 -1.81 2.39
CA ILE A 44 5.70 -0.63 2.10
C ILE A 44 4.62 -0.99 1.10
N VAL A 45 3.39 -0.56 1.38
CA VAL A 45 2.34 -0.46 0.38
C VAL A 45 2.11 1.02 0.07
N GLN A 46 2.13 1.40 -1.21
CA GLN A 46 1.63 2.71 -1.64
C GLN A 46 0.31 2.61 -2.41
N CYS A 47 -0.47 3.68 -2.39
CA CYS A 47 -1.60 3.88 -3.30
C CYS A 47 -1.91 5.36 -3.52
N ILE A 48 -2.83 5.64 -4.44
CA ILE A 48 -3.38 6.98 -4.72
C ILE A 48 -4.91 6.99 -4.51
N VAL A 49 -5.45 8.11 -4.01
CA VAL A 49 -6.91 8.34 -3.92
C VAL A 49 -7.49 8.78 -5.25
#